data_AF-A0A923LZ43-F1
#
_entry.id   AF-A0A923LZ43-F1
#
_cell.length_a   1.000
_cell.length_b   1.000
_cell.length_c   1.000
_cell.angle_alpha   90.00
_cell.angle_beta   90.00
_cell.angle_gamma   90.00
#
_symmetry.space_group_name_H-M   'P 1'
#
loop_
_entity.id
_entity.type
_entity.pdbx_description
1 polymer ?
#
loop_
_entity_poly.entity_id
_entity_poly.type
_entity_poly.pdbx_seq_one_letter_code
_entity_poly.pdbx_strand_id
1 'polypeptide(L)'
;MDRCTRPTRLERMAFHDSCTANGLDAAAPLLADLFHLLYAYTYRWGSEKELSPKARLVWAYLLDGLQDNGQFAALHHLCRGEDSAAMEAARTVRQALSEAVQGIDRAAGGLLPVLERLTRRHDTAAERLYHLVRDAQADPAKTPEALRAAAETASTAEQIRAVSGMIRDKLRKRQVETEAAVHTALQQGMDAASLARYVRRCWGDGTSENAAQQAAHDREMLDRVKSNEMLLGVTRQLGRMKEMLSELRKNDYAHGRGEKYSIMRGRDLKNLLSGELALLASPATTPLFLRKYNAKGLLQYAKRERVHKGHGGIIVCLDESGSTKGENAEWGKALALAVQDSCAHEGRKFALVHFSGAGQIRTDRFLPGQYTSADLLSAAEHFFDGGTDFETPIREALRLINEEEF
;
A
#
# COMPACT_ATOMS: atom_id res chain seq x y z
N MET A 1 23.42 6.36 17.04
CA MET A 1 22.61 6.56 15.83
C MET A 1 21.48 7.48 16.22
N ASP A 2 21.35 8.63 15.57
CA ASP A 2 20.26 9.57 15.80
C ASP A 2 18.94 9.01 15.22
N ARG A 3 18.38 7.98 15.85
CA ARG A 3 17.16 7.30 15.42
C ARG A 3 16.12 7.36 16.51
N CYS A 4 14.91 7.78 16.17
CA CYS A 4 13.80 7.77 17.12
C CYS A 4 13.11 6.40 17.17
N THR A 5 13.37 5.52 16.20
CA THR A 5 12.76 4.20 16.11
C THR A 5 13.71 3.11 16.62
N ARG A 6 13.13 2.07 17.23
CA ARG A 6 13.83 0.85 17.67
C ARG A 6 13.32 -0.36 16.87
N PRO A 7 13.80 -0.53 15.63
CA PRO A 7 13.31 -1.60 14.77
C PRO A 7 13.80 -2.98 15.20
N THR A 8 13.01 -4.01 14.88
CA THR A 8 13.39 -5.42 15.00
C THR A 8 14.54 -5.78 14.06
N ARG A 9 15.14 -6.95 14.26
CA ARG A 9 16.18 -7.46 13.34
C ARG A 9 15.65 -7.60 11.90
N LEU A 10 14.43 -8.10 11.75
CA LEU A 10 13.78 -8.28 10.45
C LEU A 10 13.52 -6.94 9.76
N GLU A 11 13.00 -5.95 10.50
CA GLU A 11 12.77 -4.60 9.97
C GLU A 11 14.07 -3.92 9.51
N ARG A 12 15.17 -4.12 10.24
CA ARG A 12 16.49 -3.61 9.82
C ARG A 12 17.01 -4.27 8.56
N MET A 13 16.78 -5.58 8.39
CA MET A 13 17.15 -6.31 7.18
C MET A 13 16.35 -5.78 5.99
N ALA A 14 15.02 -5.68 6.13
CA ALA A 14 14.14 -5.13 5.09
C ALA A 14 14.55 -3.70 4.68
N PHE A 15 14.89 -2.84 5.65
CA PHE A 15 15.40 -1.51 5.36
C PHE A 15 16.73 -1.54 4.59
N HIS A 16 17.67 -2.37 5.03
CA HIS A 16 18.98 -2.49 4.38
C HIS A 16 18.85 -2.99 2.94
N ASP A 17 18.08 -4.07 2.72
CA ASP A 17 17.86 -4.65 1.39
C ASP A 17 17.18 -3.62 0.47
N SER A 18 16.17 -2.93 0.98
CA SER A 18 15.53 -1.83 0.26
C SER A 18 16.49 -0.68 -0.06
N CYS A 19 17.37 -0.28 0.85
CA CYS A 19 18.39 0.73 0.58
C CYS A 19 19.37 0.28 -0.50
N THR A 20 19.84 -0.97 -0.46
CA THR A 20 20.75 -1.51 -1.46
C THR A 20 20.12 -1.56 -2.85
N ALA A 21 18.87 -2.00 -2.95
CA ALA A 21 18.11 -2.04 -4.21
C ALA A 21 17.87 -0.64 -4.81
N ASN A 22 17.80 0.39 -3.96
CA ASN A 22 17.53 1.77 -4.37
C ASN A 22 18.80 2.64 -4.49
N GLY A 23 19.99 2.11 -4.20
CA GLY A 23 21.23 2.89 -4.16
C GLY A 23 21.21 4.01 -3.10
N LEU A 24 20.50 3.80 -1.99
CA LEU A 24 20.31 4.80 -0.93
C LEU A 24 21.28 4.59 0.22
N ASP A 25 21.64 5.70 0.87
CA ASP A 25 22.45 5.67 2.08
C ASP A 25 21.65 5.20 3.30
N ALA A 26 21.95 3.99 3.78
CA ALA A 26 21.36 3.41 4.99
C ALA A 26 21.74 4.15 6.29
N ALA A 27 22.71 5.07 6.23
CA ALA A 27 23.09 5.92 7.35
C ALA A 27 22.13 7.11 7.54
N ALA A 28 21.29 7.45 6.55
CA ALA A 28 20.37 8.58 6.62
C ALA A 28 19.30 8.37 7.74
N PRO A 29 19.35 9.11 8.86
CA PRO A 29 18.54 8.82 10.04
C PRO A 29 17.04 9.02 9.81
N LEU A 30 16.66 10.13 9.16
CA LEU A 30 15.27 10.45 8.87
C LEU A 30 14.64 9.44 7.90
N LEU A 31 15.38 9.00 6.88
CA LEU A 31 14.90 7.97 5.95
C LEU A 31 14.64 6.66 6.69
N ALA A 32 15.59 6.23 7.52
CA ALA A 32 15.46 5.02 8.32
C ALA A 32 14.24 5.11 9.24
N ASP A 33 14.09 6.19 10.00
CA ASP A 33 12.97 6.31 10.92
C ASP A 33 11.62 6.36 10.19
N LEU A 34 11.50 7.10 9.08
CA LEU A 34 10.27 7.12 8.26
C LEU A 34 9.95 5.73 7.71
N PHE A 35 10.95 5.00 7.20
CA PHE A 35 10.74 3.64 6.71
C PHE A 35 10.25 2.72 7.82
N HIS A 36 10.93 2.69 8.97
CA HIS A 36 10.53 1.80 10.07
C HIS A 36 9.17 2.15 10.64
N LEU A 37 8.85 3.44 10.74
CA LEU A 37 7.52 3.88 11.12
C LEU A 37 6.47 3.35 10.15
N LEU A 38 6.67 3.47 8.84
CA LEU A 38 5.70 3.04 7.83
C LEU A 38 5.61 1.50 7.66
N TYR A 39 6.74 0.80 7.79
CA TYR A 39 6.83 -0.64 7.54
C TYR A 39 6.40 -1.50 8.73
N ALA A 40 6.73 -1.09 9.97
CA ALA A 40 6.56 -1.92 11.15
C ALA A 40 5.08 -2.16 11.51
N TYR A 41 4.75 -3.36 12.00
CA TYR A 41 3.40 -3.66 12.51
C TYR A 41 3.07 -2.93 13.81
N THR A 42 4.09 -2.68 14.63
CA THR A 42 3.97 -1.96 15.90
C THR A 42 5.11 -0.96 16.00
N TYR A 43 4.80 0.31 16.19
CA TYR A 43 5.81 1.34 16.39
C TYR A 43 6.57 1.09 17.70
N ARG A 44 7.90 1.21 17.64
CA ARG A 44 8.77 1.10 18.81
C ARG A 44 9.63 2.34 18.89
N TRP A 45 9.36 3.16 19.89
CA TRP A 45 10.09 4.39 20.12
C TRP A 45 11.38 4.13 20.89
N GLY A 46 12.43 4.82 20.47
CA GLY A 46 13.68 4.96 21.18
C GLY A 46 13.59 5.96 22.32
N SER A 47 14.65 6.04 23.12
CA SER A 47 14.70 7.09 24.15
C SER A 47 15.07 8.42 23.52
N GLU A 48 14.32 9.48 23.81
CA GLU A 48 14.67 10.84 23.36
C GLU A 48 16.07 11.27 23.82
N LYS A 49 16.58 10.71 24.91
CA LYS A 49 17.93 10.98 25.43
C LYS A 49 19.02 10.50 24.48
N GLU A 50 18.76 9.50 23.64
CA GLU A 50 19.70 8.91 22.69
C GLU A 50 19.78 9.73 21.38
N LEU A 51 18.85 10.65 21.15
CA LEU A 51 18.81 11.51 19.97
C LEU A 51 19.71 12.74 20.15
N SER A 52 20.40 13.15 19.10
CA SER A 52 21.02 14.47 19.05
C SER A 52 19.99 15.59 19.20
N PRO A 53 20.40 16.78 19.69
CA PRO A 53 19.50 17.93 19.79
C PRO A 53 18.86 18.31 18.45
N LYS A 54 19.59 18.18 17.33
CA LYS A 54 19.04 18.40 15.99
C LYS A 54 17.94 17.40 15.67
N ALA A 55 18.19 16.11 15.89
CA ALA A 55 17.20 15.07 15.63
C ALA A 55 15.94 15.29 16.49
N ARG A 56 16.09 15.63 17.78
CA ARG A 56 14.95 15.96 18.65
C ARG A 56 14.12 17.11 18.13
N LEU A 57 14.74 18.17 17.59
CA LEU A 57 14.01 19.31 17.01
C LEU A 57 13.24 18.91 15.76
N VAL A 58 13.85 18.14 14.86
CA VAL A 58 13.17 17.64 13.65
C VAL A 58 11.99 16.75 14.03
N TRP A 59 12.19 15.82 14.97
CA TRP A 59 11.13 14.95 15.47
C TRP A 59 10.00 15.72 16.13
N ALA A 60 10.32 16.57 17.10
CA ALA A 60 9.32 17.32 17.86
C ALA A 60 8.55 18.35 17.04
N TYR A 61 9.01 18.70 15.83
CA TYR A 61 8.40 19.76 15.04
C TYR A 61 7.77 19.30 13.72
N LEU A 62 8.30 18.21 13.11
CA LEU A 62 7.72 17.64 11.89
C LEU A 62 6.90 16.39 12.16
N LEU A 63 7.23 15.65 13.22
CA LEU A 63 6.77 14.28 13.43
C LEU A 63 6.00 14.14 14.75
N ASP A 64 5.94 15.22 15.55
CA ASP A 64 5.08 15.32 16.71
C ASP A 64 3.61 15.35 16.30
N GLY A 65 2.76 14.62 17.02
CA GLY A 65 1.36 14.44 16.64
C GLY A 65 1.10 13.58 15.40
N LEU A 66 2.13 12.95 14.78
CA LEU A 66 1.89 11.99 13.69
C LEU A 66 1.04 10.79 14.14
N GLN A 67 1.16 10.39 15.40
CA GLN A 67 0.37 9.28 15.96
C GLN A 67 -1.14 9.57 15.91
N ASP A 68 -1.52 10.83 16.08
CA ASP A 68 -2.91 11.29 16.07
C ASP A 68 -3.35 11.75 14.66
N ASN A 69 -2.44 11.74 13.69
CA ASN A 69 -2.73 12.16 12.33
C ASN A 69 -3.37 11.02 11.52
N GLY A 70 -4.64 11.17 11.16
CA GLY A 70 -5.37 10.19 10.35
C GLY A 70 -4.75 9.88 8.99
N GLN A 71 -4.05 10.85 8.37
CA GLN A 71 -3.33 10.61 7.12
C GLN A 71 -2.11 9.73 7.35
N PHE A 72 -1.37 9.97 8.42
CA PHE A 72 -0.24 9.11 8.75
C PHE A 72 -0.71 7.68 9.06
N ALA A 73 -1.80 7.51 9.80
CA ALA A 73 -2.39 6.21 10.07
C ALA A 73 -2.80 5.49 8.77
N ALA A 74 -3.45 6.19 7.83
CA ALA A 74 -3.79 5.62 6.53
C ALA A 74 -2.54 5.24 5.72
N LEU A 75 -1.51 6.09 5.68
CA LEU A 75 -0.24 5.78 5.02
C LEU A 75 0.47 4.57 5.64
N HIS A 76 0.48 4.48 6.97
CA HIS A 76 0.99 3.32 7.70
C HIS A 76 0.25 2.04 7.33
N HIS A 77 -1.08 2.07 7.30
CA HIS A 77 -1.90 0.93 6.90
C HIS A 77 -1.58 0.47 5.47
N LEU A 78 -1.29 1.39 4.55
CA LEU A 78 -0.89 1.06 3.18
C LEU A 78 0.49 0.39 3.12
N CYS A 79 1.44 0.81 3.96
CA CYS A 79 2.85 0.39 3.89
C CYS A 79 3.21 -0.80 4.78
N ARG A 80 2.36 -1.16 5.75
CA ARG A 80 2.68 -2.18 6.77
C ARG A 80 3.00 -3.54 6.15
N GLY A 81 4.24 -4.00 6.34
CA GLY A 81 4.75 -5.27 5.81
C GLY A 81 5.12 -5.24 4.32
N GLU A 82 4.93 -4.12 3.63
CA GLU A 82 5.25 -3.93 2.21
C GLU A 82 6.52 -3.06 2.10
N ASP A 83 7.65 -3.69 1.83
CA ASP A 83 8.97 -3.08 1.73
C ASP A 83 9.07 -2.02 0.61
N SER A 84 8.62 -2.36 -0.60
CA SER A 84 8.64 -1.44 -1.74
C SER A 84 7.75 -0.20 -1.52
N ALA A 85 6.56 -0.39 -0.96
CA ALA A 85 5.62 0.68 -0.64
C ALA A 85 6.17 1.59 0.48
N ALA A 86 6.67 1.00 1.56
CA ALA A 86 7.23 1.75 2.69
C ALA A 86 8.47 2.56 2.27
N MET A 87 9.36 1.98 1.47
CA MET A 87 10.56 2.67 0.99
C MET A 87 10.22 3.83 0.05
N GLU A 88 9.32 3.62 -0.90
CA GLU A 88 8.93 4.66 -1.84
C GLU A 88 8.21 5.82 -1.14
N ALA A 89 7.33 5.51 -0.19
CA ALA A 89 6.68 6.50 0.66
C ALA A 89 7.69 7.28 1.51
N ALA A 90 8.58 6.59 2.23
CA ALA A 90 9.58 7.22 3.09
C ALA A 90 10.51 8.15 2.29
N ARG A 91 10.92 7.74 1.09
CA ARG A 91 11.75 8.56 0.20
C ARG A 91 11.02 9.81 -0.27
N THR A 92 9.75 9.67 -0.66
CA THR A 92 8.90 10.77 -1.14
C THR A 92 8.61 11.77 -0.02
N VAL A 93 8.20 11.28 1.16
CA VAL A 93 7.96 12.10 2.36
C VAL A 93 9.24 12.84 2.75
N ARG A 94 10.39 12.16 2.80
CA ARG A 94 11.68 12.79 3.11
C ARG A 94 12.02 13.90 2.12
N GLN A 95 11.79 13.67 0.83
CA GLN A 95 12.06 14.66 -0.21
C GLN A 95 11.13 15.88 -0.07
N ALA A 96 9.84 15.65 0.13
CA ALA A 96 8.84 16.69 0.34
C ALA A 96 9.11 17.54 1.60
N LEU A 97 9.61 16.90 2.67
CA LEU A 97 9.97 17.58 3.92
C LEU A 97 11.34 18.27 3.88
N SER A 98 12.12 18.14 2.80
CA SER A 98 13.49 18.69 2.74
C SER A 98 13.54 20.19 3.01
N GLU A 99 12.65 20.99 2.42
CA GLU A 99 12.58 22.43 2.68
C GLU A 99 12.15 22.76 4.12
N ALA A 100 11.25 21.97 4.69
CA ALA A 100 10.82 22.15 6.08
C ALA A 100 11.97 21.84 7.05
N VAL A 101 12.75 20.77 6.81
CA VAL A 101 13.95 20.43 7.58
C VAL A 101 15.01 21.53 7.46
N GLN A 102 15.29 22.00 6.24
CA GLN A 102 16.20 23.14 6.06
C GLN A 102 15.67 24.41 6.74
N GLY A 103 14.35 24.58 6.78
CA GLY A 103 13.70 25.65 7.50
C GLY A 103 13.96 25.62 9.01
N ILE A 104 13.97 24.42 9.60
CA ILE A 104 14.37 24.20 11.00
C ILE A 104 15.82 24.58 11.22
N ASP A 105 16.72 24.14 10.32
CA ASP A 105 18.15 24.48 10.40
C ASP A 105 18.37 26.00 10.36
N ARG A 106 17.67 26.71 9.47
CA ARG A 106 17.72 28.18 9.36
C ARG A 106 17.15 28.87 10.62
N ALA A 107 16.05 28.36 11.18
CA ALA A 107 15.42 28.93 12.36
C ALA A 107 16.25 28.73 13.64
N ALA A 108 16.82 27.52 13.80
CA ALA A 108 17.73 27.21 14.89
C ALA A 108 19.04 28.00 14.75
N GLY A 109 19.60 28.08 13.54
CA GLY A 109 20.78 28.89 13.22
C GLY A 109 21.92 28.69 14.22
N GLY A 110 22.48 29.80 14.73
CA GLY A 110 23.54 29.77 15.74
C GLY A 110 23.13 29.23 17.12
N LEU A 111 21.84 29.02 17.39
CA LEU A 111 21.37 28.43 18.65
C LEU A 111 21.55 26.91 18.69
N LEU A 112 21.58 26.23 17.54
CA LEU A 112 21.78 24.78 17.47
C LEU A 112 23.14 24.33 18.03
N PRO A 113 24.29 24.90 17.61
CA PRO A 113 25.59 24.51 18.19
C PRO A 113 25.72 24.89 19.67
N VAL A 114 25.03 25.95 20.10
CA VAL A 114 24.95 26.31 21.53
C VAL A 114 24.18 25.23 22.30
N LEU A 115 23.04 24.80 21.77
CA LEU A 115 22.23 23.72 22.34
C LEU A 115 23.04 22.42 22.43
N GLU A 116 23.74 22.04 21.37
CA GLU A 116 24.61 20.85 21.36
C GLU A 116 25.72 20.91 22.42
N ARG A 117 26.37 22.07 22.57
CA ARG A 117 27.40 22.28 23.59
C ARG A 117 26.82 22.17 25.00
N LEU A 118 25.66 22.79 25.23
CA LEU A 118 24.96 22.75 26.51
C LEU A 118 24.51 21.32 26.85
N THR A 119 23.98 20.57 25.89
CA THR A 119 23.61 19.15 26.09
C THR A 119 24.82 18.31 26.47
N ARG A 120 25.95 18.42 25.76
CA ARG A 120 27.19 17.69 26.14
C ARG A 120 27.67 18.03 27.55
N ARG A 121 27.60 19.32 27.92
CA ARG A 121 27.99 19.77 29.26
C ARG A 121 27.05 19.23 30.33
N HIS A 122 25.75 19.21 30.05
CA HIS A 122 24.72 18.63 30.92
C HIS A 122 24.95 17.12 31.12
N ASP A 123 25.17 16.37 30.04
CA ASP A 123 25.40 14.91 30.11
C ASP A 123 26.64 14.60 30.95
N THR A 124 27.73 15.36 30.74
CA THR A 124 28.97 15.23 31.54
C THR A 124 28.72 15.55 33.02
N ALA A 125 27.97 16.61 33.32
CA ALA A 125 27.64 16.98 34.70
C ALA A 125 26.72 15.94 35.36
N ALA A 126 25.74 15.40 34.63
CA ALA A 126 24.83 14.37 35.10
C ALA A 126 25.56 13.05 35.42
N GLU A 127 26.52 12.65 34.60
CA GLU A 127 27.36 11.47 34.85
C GLU A 127 28.22 11.65 36.11
N ARG A 128 28.86 12.82 36.26
CA ARG A 128 29.59 13.16 37.51
C ARG A 128 28.68 13.14 38.74
N LEU A 129 27.48 13.71 38.63
CA LEU A 129 26.51 13.69 39.72
C LEU A 129 26.13 12.26 40.10
N TYR A 130 25.88 11.39 39.12
CA TYR A 130 25.57 9.98 39.36
C TYR A 130 26.66 9.27 40.17
N HIS A 131 27.93 9.45 39.80
CA HIS A 131 29.05 8.87 40.54
C HIS A 131 29.21 9.48 41.95
N LEU A 132 29.13 10.81 42.07
CA LEU A 132 29.29 11.51 43.36
C LEU A 132 28.16 11.20 44.34
N VAL A 133 26.92 11.02 43.86
CA VAL A 133 25.79 10.60 44.71
C VAL A 133 25.99 9.19 45.23
N ARG A 134 26.47 8.26 44.39
CA ARG A 134 26.80 6.90 44.81
C ARG A 134 27.93 6.88 45.83
N ASP A 135 28.95 7.71 45.64
CA ASP A 135 30.06 7.84 46.59
C ASP A 135 29.64 8.48 47.91
N ALA A 136 28.75 9.49 47.87
CA ALA A 136 28.25 10.17 49.06
C ALA A 136 27.35 9.28 49.93
N GLN A 137 26.76 8.22 49.36
CA GLN A 137 26.05 7.18 50.12
C GLN A 137 27.00 6.32 50.97
N ALA A 138 28.26 6.18 50.55
CA ALA A 138 29.30 5.46 51.28
C ALA A 138 30.12 6.37 52.21
N ASP A 139 30.30 7.64 51.82
CA ASP A 139 31.07 8.65 52.57
C ASP A 139 30.33 10.00 52.62
N PRO A 140 29.75 10.36 53.79
CA PRO A 140 29.05 11.64 53.98
C PRO A 140 29.90 12.89 53.69
N ALA A 141 31.23 12.80 53.72
CA ALA A 141 32.12 13.93 53.45
C ALA A 141 32.06 14.43 52.00
N LYS A 142 31.61 13.59 51.05
CA LYS A 142 31.48 13.93 49.62
C LYS A 142 30.16 14.60 49.27
N THR A 143 29.25 14.74 50.23
CA THR A 143 27.93 15.39 50.05
C THR A 143 28.01 16.82 49.47
N PRO A 144 28.93 17.71 49.89
CA PRO A 144 29.04 19.05 49.34
C PRO A 144 29.42 19.08 47.86
N GLU A 145 30.26 18.14 47.41
CA GLU A 145 30.67 18.03 46.01
C GLU A 145 29.52 17.51 45.14
N ALA A 146 28.75 16.53 45.64
CA ALA A 146 27.54 16.07 44.99
C ALA A 146 26.49 17.20 44.85
N LEU A 147 26.33 18.06 45.86
CA LEU A 147 25.44 19.21 45.80
C LEU A 147 25.87 20.26 44.75
N ARG A 148 27.18 20.51 44.62
CA ARG A 148 27.70 21.42 43.56
C ARG A 148 27.47 20.85 42.16
N ALA A 149 27.72 19.55 41.98
CA ALA A 149 27.43 18.86 40.72
C ALA A 149 25.92 18.93 40.38
N ALA A 150 25.06 18.74 41.39
CA ALA A 150 23.61 18.85 41.21
C ALA A 150 23.18 20.26 40.78
N ALA A 151 23.77 21.30 41.38
CA ALA A 151 23.53 22.69 40.99
C ALA A 151 23.99 22.98 39.55
N GLU A 152 25.14 22.45 39.12
CA GLU A 152 25.61 22.59 37.73
C GLU A 152 24.68 21.84 36.75
N THR A 153 24.23 20.63 37.08
CA THR A 153 23.26 19.87 36.27
C THR A 153 21.93 20.61 36.16
N ALA A 154 21.43 21.21 37.25
CA ALA A 154 20.20 21.99 37.25
C ALA A 154 20.33 23.27 36.39
N SER A 155 21.43 24.01 36.55
CA SER A 155 21.69 25.24 35.78
C SER A 155 21.82 24.96 34.29
N THR A 156 22.56 23.92 33.91
CA THR A 156 22.68 23.52 32.49
C THR A 156 21.34 23.05 31.92
N ALA A 157 20.49 22.38 32.70
CA ALA A 157 19.14 22.01 32.27
C ALA A 157 18.22 23.23 32.06
N GLU A 158 18.35 24.29 32.86
CA GLU A 158 17.62 25.55 32.65
C GLU A 158 18.10 26.28 31.39
N GLN A 159 19.41 26.33 31.15
CA GLN A 159 19.97 26.92 29.94
C GLN A 159 19.52 26.19 28.67
N ILE A 160 19.49 24.84 28.70
CA ILE A 160 18.94 24.03 27.62
C ILE A 160 17.47 24.40 27.40
N ARG A 161 16.65 24.46 28.47
CA ARG A 161 15.23 24.84 28.36
C ARG A 161 15.04 26.22 27.75
N ALA A 162 15.84 27.21 28.16
CA ALA A 162 15.78 28.57 27.62
C ALA A 162 16.11 28.61 26.11
N VAL A 163 17.21 27.97 25.70
CA VAL A 163 17.63 27.94 24.28
C VAL A 163 16.61 27.15 23.43
N SER A 164 16.13 26.01 23.92
CA SER A 164 15.07 25.24 23.25
C SER A 164 13.77 26.04 23.13
N GLY A 165 13.42 26.84 24.14
CA GLY A 165 12.29 27.76 24.10
C GLY A 165 12.44 28.81 23.00
N MET A 166 13.60 29.46 22.90
CA MET A 166 13.88 30.44 21.84
C MET A 166 13.78 29.85 20.43
N ILE A 167 14.28 28.62 20.24
CA ILE A 167 14.15 27.91 18.96
C ILE A 167 12.68 27.61 18.67
N ARG A 168 11.93 27.12 19.66
CA ARG A 168 10.50 26.82 19.53
C ARG A 168 9.70 28.06 19.17
N ASP A 169 9.97 29.22 19.76
CA ASP A 169 9.29 30.48 19.44
C ASP A 169 9.56 30.94 18.00
N LYS A 170 10.79 30.74 17.50
CA LYS A 170 11.12 31.00 16.09
C LYS A 170 10.40 30.04 15.16
N LEU A 171 10.34 28.76 15.52
CA LEU A 171 9.65 27.73 14.74
C LEU A 171 8.13 27.96 14.72
N ARG A 172 7.53 28.37 15.84
CA ARG A 172 6.09 28.65 15.93
C ARG A 172 5.59 29.66 14.88
N LYS A 173 6.44 30.62 14.48
CA LYS A 173 6.13 31.58 13.40
C LYS A 173 5.94 30.91 12.03
N ARG A 174 6.48 29.70 11.85
CA ARG A 174 6.44 28.90 10.62
C ARG A 174 5.54 27.66 10.75
N GLN A 175 4.76 27.58 11.82
CA GLN A 175 3.95 26.40 12.14
C GLN A 175 2.98 26.07 11.00
N VAL A 176 2.24 27.06 10.50
CA VAL A 176 1.28 26.87 9.41
C VAL A 176 1.94 26.35 8.12
N GLU A 177 3.08 26.91 7.73
CA GLU A 177 3.86 26.45 6.55
C GLU A 177 4.30 24.99 6.73
N THR A 178 4.69 24.64 7.96
CA THR A 178 5.20 23.32 8.29
C THR A 178 4.08 22.29 8.29
N GLU A 179 2.94 22.59 8.90
CA GLU A 179 1.75 21.75 8.90
C GLU A 179 1.27 21.48 7.47
N ALA A 180 1.23 22.50 6.61
CA ALA A 180 0.90 22.36 5.20
C ALA A 180 1.92 21.49 4.44
N ALA A 181 3.22 21.65 4.74
CA ALA A 181 4.27 20.82 4.17
C ALA A 181 4.15 19.35 4.61
N VAL A 182 3.85 19.09 5.88
CA VAL A 182 3.63 17.74 6.41
C VAL A 182 2.41 17.10 5.76
N HIS A 183 1.28 17.80 5.68
CA HIS A 183 0.08 17.31 5.00
C HIS A 183 0.36 16.95 3.53
N THR A 184 1.05 17.84 2.81
CA THR A 184 1.43 17.61 1.40
C THR A 184 2.38 16.43 1.28
N ALA A 185 3.37 16.32 2.17
CA ALA A 185 4.33 15.21 2.18
C ALA A 185 3.64 13.87 2.43
N LEU A 186 2.69 13.81 3.38
CA LEU A 186 1.92 12.60 3.67
C LEU A 186 1.05 12.20 2.47
N GLN A 187 0.38 13.16 1.81
CA GLN A 187 -0.41 12.89 0.62
C GLN A 187 0.44 12.36 -0.54
N GLN A 188 1.58 13.01 -0.82
CA GLN A 188 2.53 12.51 -1.82
C GLN A 188 3.07 11.13 -1.46
N GLY A 189 3.32 10.88 -0.16
CA GLY A 189 3.70 9.58 0.36
C GLY A 189 2.64 8.51 0.10
N MET A 190 1.35 8.82 0.28
CA MET A 190 0.23 7.92 -0.03
C MET A 190 0.14 7.59 -1.50
N ASP A 191 0.26 8.60 -2.36
CA ASP A 191 0.20 8.41 -3.81
C ASP A 191 1.36 7.53 -4.28
N ALA A 192 2.55 7.76 -3.73
CA ALA A 192 3.76 6.99 -4.02
C ALA A 192 3.68 5.54 -3.49
N ALA A 193 3.19 5.34 -2.26
CA ALA A 193 2.94 4.02 -1.68
C ALA A 193 1.92 3.23 -2.50
N SER A 194 0.80 3.88 -2.85
CA SER A 194 -0.28 3.27 -3.62
C SER A 194 0.22 2.85 -5.00
N LEU A 195 0.98 3.71 -5.68
CA LEU A 195 1.57 3.38 -6.97
C LEU A 195 2.53 2.19 -6.87
N ALA A 196 3.44 2.17 -5.89
CA ALA A 196 4.35 1.05 -5.69
C ALA A 196 3.60 -0.27 -5.47
N ARG A 197 2.52 -0.26 -4.67
CA ARG A 197 1.65 -1.43 -4.48
C ARG A 197 0.93 -1.85 -5.75
N TYR A 198 0.40 -0.91 -6.53
CA TYR A 198 -0.25 -1.22 -7.79
C TYR A 198 0.73 -1.81 -8.80
N VAL A 199 1.94 -1.28 -8.89
CA VAL A 199 2.99 -1.84 -9.76
C VAL A 199 3.29 -3.29 -9.38
N ARG A 200 3.57 -3.55 -8.10
CA ARG A 200 3.85 -4.91 -7.60
C ARG A 200 2.68 -5.86 -7.86
N ARG A 201 1.44 -5.40 -7.67
CA ARG A 201 0.24 -6.22 -7.85
C ARG A 201 -0.14 -6.48 -9.31
N CYS A 202 0.11 -5.52 -10.19
CA CYS A 202 -0.24 -5.61 -11.60
C CYS A 202 0.83 -6.35 -12.38
N TRP A 203 2.10 -6.12 -12.08
CA TRP A 203 3.24 -6.52 -12.89
C TRP A 203 4.28 -7.38 -12.16
N GLY A 204 4.09 -7.63 -10.85
CA GLY A 204 4.98 -8.48 -10.07
C GLY A 204 4.91 -9.93 -10.53
N ASP A 205 6.08 -10.55 -10.61
CA ASP A 205 6.29 -11.93 -11.05
C ASP A 205 6.16 -12.95 -9.91
N GLY A 206 6.30 -12.54 -8.64
CA GLY A 206 6.04 -13.39 -7.46
C GLY A 206 6.96 -14.62 -7.36
N THR A 207 8.01 -14.67 -8.18
CA THR A 207 8.85 -15.85 -8.42
C THR A 207 10.24 -15.74 -7.82
N SER A 208 10.64 -14.59 -7.26
CA SER A 208 11.97 -14.44 -6.67
C SER A 208 12.02 -14.95 -5.22
N GLU A 209 12.91 -15.91 -4.95
CA GLU A 209 13.21 -16.38 -3.60
C GLU A 209 14.01 -15.36 -2.78
N ASN A 210 14.61 -14.36 -3.42
CA ASN A 210 15.46 -13.35 -2.78
C ASN A 210 14.78 -11.98 -2.71
N ALA A 211 14.50 -11.52 -1.49
CA ALA A 211 13.85 -10.24 -1.24
C ALA A 211 14.58 -9.03 -1.85
N ALA A 212 15.92 -9.04 -1.89
CA ALA A 212 16.69 -7.94 -2.48
C ALA A 212 16.57 -7.88 -4.01
N GLN A 213 16.50 -9.04 -4.67
CA GLN A 213 16.28 -9.11 -6.12
C GLN A 213 14.86 -8.70 -6.49
N GLN A 214 13.86 -9.14 -5.71
CA GLN A 214 12.49 -8.69 -5.88
C GLN A 214 12.36 -7.18 -5.72
N ALA A 215 12.98 -6.61 -4.67
CA ALA A 215 12.95 -5.17 -4.44
C ALA A 215 13.61 -4.37 -5.59
N ALA A 216 14.67 -4.90 -6.18
CA ALA A 216 15.32 -4.29 -7.35
C ALA A 216 14.43 -4.37 -8.60
N HIS A 217 13.79 -5.50 -8.85
CA HIS A 217 12.86 -5.68 -9.97
C HIS A 217 11.61 -4.79 -9.82
N ASP A 218 10.99 -4.77 -8.64
CA ASP A 218 9.85 -3.90 -8.34
C ASP A 218 10.21 -2.41 -8.54
N ARG A 219 11.46 -2.05 -8.23
CA ARG A 219 11.99 -0.69 -8.43
C ARG A 219 12.14 -0.34 -9.90
N GLU A 220 12.74 -1.22 -10.70
CA GLU A 220 12.89 -1.05 -12.15
C GLU A 220 11.52 -0.91 -12.80
N MET A 221 10.57 -1.77 -12.44
CA MET A 221 9.20 -1.72 -12.92
C MET A 221 8.50 -0.43 -12.54
N LEU A 222 8.70 0.07 -11.31
CA LEU A 222 8.15 1.35 -10.89
C LEU A 222 8.71 2.52 -11.70
N ASP A 223 10.01 2.51 -12.01
CA ASP A 223 10.63 3.56 -12.82
C ASP A 223 10.15 3.52 -14.28
N ARG A 224 9.99 2.32 -14.86
CA ARG A 224 9.40 2.13 -16.19
C ARG A 224 7.96 2.67 -16.24
N VAL A 225 7.14 2.31 -15.26
CA VAL A 225 5.75 2.80 -15.16
C VAL A 225 5.70 4.31 -15.01
N LYS A 226 6.61 4.93 -14.24
CA LYS A 226 6.69 6.39 -14.12
C LYS A 226 7.13 7.09 -15.41
N SER A 227 7.92 6.42 -16.24
CA SER A 227 8.42 6.99 -17.50
C SER A 227 7.40 7.01 -18.64
N ASN A 228 6.33 6.21 -18.53
CA ASN A 228 5.29 6.07 -19.56
C ASN A 228 3.92 6.46 -18.99
N GLU A 229 3.37 7.60 -19.43
CA GLU A 229 2.10 8.16 -18.92
C GLU A 229 0.92 7.20 -19.07
N MET A 230 0.80 6.51 -20.21
CA MET A 230 -0.28 5.56 -20.45
C MET A 230 -0.16 4.37 -19.50
N LEU A 231 1.05 3.81 -19.36
CA LEU A 231 1.29 2.70 -18.43
C LEU A 231 1.03 3.09 -16.98
N LEU A 232 1.37 4.33 -16.59
CA LEU A 232 1.05 4.89 -15.28
C LEU A 232 -0.47 4.95 -15.04
N GLY A 233 -1.21 5.46 -16.02
CA GLY A 233 -2.67 5.53 -15.99
C GLY A 233 -3.32 4.15 -15.87
N VAL A 234 -2.94 3.23 -16.75
CA VAL A 234 -3.40 1.83 -16.72
C VAL A 234 -3.07 1.18 -15.38
N THR A 235 -1.86 1.35 -14.86
CA THR A 235 -1.45 0.74 -13.58
C THR A 235 -2.31 1.25 -12.42
N ARG A 236 -2.61 2.56 -12.39
CA ARG A 236 -3.48 3.16 -11.35
C ARG A 236 -4.91 2.59 -11.41
N GLN A 237 -5.49 2.51 -12.60
CA GLN A 237 -6.86 2.00 -12.76
C GLN A 237 -6.92 0.49 -12.50
N LEU A 238 -6.02 -0.29 -13.09
CA LEU A 238 -5.94 -1.74 -12.93
C LEU A 238 -5.67 -2.12 -11.47
N GLY A 239 -4.77 -1.40 -10.79
CA GLY A 239 -4.46 -1.64 -9.39
C GLY A 239 -5.70 -1.50 -8.49
N ARG A 240 -6.46 -0.41 -8.66
CA ARG A 240 -7.74 -0.18 -7.97
C ARG A 240 -8.77 -1.27 -8.27
N MET A 241 -8.92 -1.65 -9.54
CA MET A 241 -9.83 -2.71 -9.96
C MET A 241 -9.46 -4.06 -9.33
N LYS A 242 -8.18 -4.45 -9.37
CA LYS A 242 -7.69 -5.69 -8.75
C LYS A 242 -7.89 -5.68 -7.23
N GLU A 243 -7.75 -4.53 -6.57
CA GLU A 243 -8.04 -4.38 -5.14
C GLU A 243 -9.52 -4.65 -4.84
N MET A 244 -10.42 -3.95 -5.51
CA MET A 244 -11.87 -4.16 -5.39
C MET A 244 -12.26 -5.62 -5.69
N LEU A 245 -11.72 -6.21 -6.77
CA LEU A 245 -11.99 -7.61 -7.13
C LEU A 245 -11.48 -8.60 -6.07
N SER A 246 -10.37 -8.30 -5.39
CA SER A 246 -9.87 -9.14 -4.30
C SER A 246 -10.70 -9.01 -3.03
N GLU A 247 -11.19 -7.81 -2.72
CA GLU A 247 -12.12 -7.61 -1.60
C GLU A 247 -13.44 -8.32 -1.83
N LEU A 248 -14.03 -8.20 -3.03
CA LEU A 248 -15.22 -8.95 -3.42
C LEU A 248 -14.98 -10.45 -3.29
N ARG A 249 -13.81 -10.95 -3.71
CA ARG A 249 -13.42 -12.36 -3.54
C ARG A 249 -13.29 -12.77 -2.07
N LYS A 250 -12.66 -11.96 -1.22
CA LYS A 250 -12.55 -12.24 0.23
C LYS A 250 -13.92 -12.27 0.91
N ASN A 251 -14.81 -11.38 0.49
CA ASN A 251 -16.19 -11.32 0.98
C ASN A 251 -17.07 -12.45 0.41
N ASP A 252 -16.72 -13.01 -0.74
CA ASP A 252 -17.34 -14.23 -1.29
C ASP A 252 -17.10 -15.46 -0.39
N TYR A 253 -16.07 -15.46 0.47
CA TYR A 253 -15.70 -16.59 1.33
C TYR A 253 -16.47 -16.72 2.67
N ALA A 254 -17.57 -16.00 2.88
CA ALA A 254 -18.47 -16.33 3.99
C ALA A 254 -19.19 -17.69 3.80
N HIS A 255 -19.11 -18.33 2.62
CA HIS A 255 -20.02 -19.42 2.24
C HIS A 255 -19.30 -20.66 1.65
N GLY A 256 -18.31 -21.15 2.40
CA GLY A 256 -17.65 -22.43 2.10
C GLY A 256 -18.49 -23.63 2.53
N ARG A 257 -18.90 -24.43 1.54
CA ARG A 257 -19.78 -25.63 1.58
C ARG A 257 -21.25 -25.27 1.61
N GLY A 258 -22.02 -25.87 0.70
CA GLY A 258 -23.46 -25.69 0.52
C GLY A 258 -24.30 -26.18 1.70
N GLU A 259 -24.01 -25.68 2.90
CA GLU A 259 -24.81 -25.85 4.09
C GLU A 259 -26.14 -25.10 3.90
N LYS A 260 -27.21 -25.80 4.25
CA LYS A 260 -28.58 -25.33 4.16
C LYS A 260 -28.77 -24.21 5.19
N TYR A 261 -28.53 -22.97 4.77
CA TYR A 261 -28.45 -21.82 5.69
C TYR A 261 -29.82 -21.25 6.08
N SER A 262 -30.84 -21.36 5.23
CA SER A 262 -32.20 -20.89 5.54
C SER A 262 -33.27 -21.59 4.71
N ILE A 263 -34.55 -21.36 5.04
CA ILE A 263 -35.71 -21.84 4.29
C ILE A 263 -36.28 -20.67 3.50
N MET A 264 -36.50 -20.87 2.19
CA MET A 264 -37.13 -19.90 1.30
C MET A 264 -38.33 -20.54 0.59
N ARG A 265 -39.23 -19.73 0.03
CA ARG A 265 -40.28 -20.19 -0.88
C ARG A 265 -39.80 -20.13 -2.34
N GLY A 266 -40.01 -21.20 -3.09
CA GLY A 266 -39.61 -21.29 -4.49
C GLY A 266 -40.28 -22.44 -5.24
N ARG A 267 -39.59 -22.94 -6.28
CA ARG A 267 -40.05 -24.03 -7.17
C ARG A 267 -38.95 -25.02 -7.55
N ASP A 268 -37.81 -25.01 -6.86
CA ASP A 268 -36.68 -25.88 -7.18
C ASP A 268 -36.86 -27.26 -6.53
N LEU A 269 -37.28 -28.23 -7.33
CA LEU A 269 -37.54 -29.62 -6.93
C LEU A 269 -36.34 -30.28 -6.22
N LYS A 270 -35.11 -29.91 -6.59
CA LYS A 270 -33.89 -30.53 -6.03
C LYS A 270 -33.64 -30.12 -4.57
N ASN A 271 -34.16 -28.96 -4.18
CA ASN A 271 -33.89 -28.35 -2.88
C ASN A 271 -35.14 -28.27 -1.98
N LEU A 272 -36.26 -28.88 -2.37
CA LEU A 272 -37.49 -28.89 -1.57
C LEU A 272 -37.30 -29.52 -0.19
N LEU A 273 -38.03 -29.01 0.79
CA LEU A 273 -38.16 -29.68 2.08
C LEU A 273 -38.89 -31.02 1.90
N SER A 274 -38.49 -32.04 2.66
CA SER A 274 -39.14 -33.36 2.65
C SER A 274 -40.64 -33.28 2.89
N GLY A 275 -41.10 -32.33 3.70
CA GLY A 275 -42.53 -32.09 3.95
C GLY A 275 -43.31 -31.55 2.75
N GLU A 276 -42.67 -30.80 1.84
CA GLU A 276 -43.32 -30.38 0.58
C GLU A 276 -43.30 -31.51 -0.45
N LEU A 277 -42.25 -32.33 -0.49
CA LEU A 277 -42.19 -33.53 -1.34
C LEU A 277 -43.24 -34.58 -0.94
N ALA A 278 -43.54 -34.70 0.37
CA ALA A 278 -44.57 -35.62 0.85
C ALA A 278 -45.96 -35.34 0.28
N LEU A 279 -46.24 -34.10 -0.15
CA LEU A 279 -47.51 -33.74 -0.79
C LEU A 279 -47.72 -34.44 -2.15
N LEU A 280 -46.64 -34.90 -2.80
CA LEU A 280 -46.71 -35.70 -4.04
C LEU A 280 -47.02 -37.18 -3.81
N ALA A 281 -46.95 -37.67 -2.57
CA ALA A 281 -47.08 -39.10 -2.28
C ALA A 281 -48.52 -39.63 -2.35
N SER A 282 -49.54 -38.75 -2.28
CA SER A 282 -50.95 -39.13 -2.33
C SER A 282 -51.71 -38.35 -3.41
N PRO A 283 -52.55 -39.00 -4.25
CA PRO A 283 -53.38 -38.34 -5.23
C PRO A 283 -54.29 -37.23 -4.67
N ALA A 284 -54.68 -37.32 -3.39
CA ALA A 284 -55.50 -36.32 -2.72
C ALA A 284 -54.73 -35.03 -2.37
N THR A 285 -53.42 -35.09 -2.14
CA THR A 285 -52.56 -33.94 -1.76
C THR A 285 -51.81 -33.34 -2.94
N THR A 286 -51.71 -34.06 -4.07
CA THR A 286 -51.06 -33.58 -5.31
C THR A 286 -51.60 -32.23 -5.81
N PRO A 287 -52.92 -31.95 -5.81
CA PRO A 287 -53.42 -30.64 -6.25
C PRO A 287 -52.88 -29.47 -5.42
N LEU A 288 -52.65 -29.69 -4.11
CA LEU A 288 -52.08 -28.68 -3.22
C LEU A 288 -50.60 -28.41 -3.54
N PHE A 289 -49.84 -29.47 -3.84
CA PHE A 289 -48.47 -29.33 -4.32
C PHE A 289 -48.41 -28.53 -5.61
N LEU A 290 -49.23 -28.88 -6.62
CA LEU A 290 -49.25 -28.20 -7.92
C LEU A 290 -49.64 -26.73 -7.78
N ARG A 291 -50.59 -26.40 -6.90
CA ARG A 291 -50.95 -25.01 -6.60
C ARG A 291 -49.78 -24.23 -6.01
N LYS A 292 -49.07 -24.81 -5.03
CA LYS A 292 -47.89 -24.19 -4.41
C LYS A 292 -46.72 -24.07 -5.40
N TYR A 293 -46.49 -25.09 -6.24
CA TYR A 293 -45.42 -25.11 -7.24
C TYR A 293 -45.60 -23.97 -8.27
N ASN A 294 -46.81 -23.82 -8.82
CA ASN A 294 -47.14 -22.76 -9.77
C ASN A 294 -47.01 -21.36 -9.15
N ALA A 295 -47.38 -21.22 -7.88
CA ALA A 295 -47.26 -19.96 -7.14
C ALA A 295 -45.84 -19.67 -6.61
N LYS A 296 -44.82 -20.49 -6.93
CA LYS A 296 -43.46 -20.42 -6.35
C LYS A 296 -43.47 -20.37 -4.81
N GLY A 297 -44.44 -21.06 -4.20
CA GLY A 297 -44.75 -21.01 -2.78
C GLY A 297 -44.23 -22.20 -1.97
N LEU A 298 -43.55 -23.17 -2.59
CA LEU A 298 -43.06 -24.36 -1.89
C LEU A 298 -41.85 -24.03 -1.03
N LEU A 299 -41.81 -24.55 0.20
CA LEU A 299 -40.65 -24.42 1.07
C LEU A 299 -39.47 -25.26 0.54
N GLN A 300 -38.35 -24.60 0.31
CA GLN A 300 -37.10 -25.19 -0.14
C GLN A 300 -35.93 -24.67 0.71
N TYR A 301 -34.88 -25.48 0.82
CA TYR A 301 -33.61 -25.03 1.38
C TYR A 301 -33.00 -23.98 0.45
N ALA A 302 -32.65 -22.82 1.01
CA ALA A 302 -31.88 -21.82 0.30
C ALA A 302 -30.42 -22.28 0.22
N LYS A 303 -30.04 -22.83 -0.94
CA LYS A 303 -28.63 -23.02 -1.28
C LYS A 303 -28.13 -21.81 -2.02
N ARG A 304 -27.06 -21.20 -1.53
CA ARG A 304 -26.27 -20.21 -2.27
C ARG A 304 -25.21 -20.97 -3.08
N GLU A 305 -25.65 -21.74 -4.08
CA GLU A 305 -24.73 -22.27 -5.08
C GLU A 305 -24.33 -21.13 -6.02
N ARG A 306 -23.03 -20.98 -6.30
CA ARG A 306 -22.55 -20.05 -7.33
C ARG A 306 -23.22 -20.48 -8.63
N VAL A 307 -24.07 -19.62 -9.19
CA VAL A 307 -24.68 -19.89 -10.50
C VAL A 307 -23.57 -19.74 -11.53
N HIS A 308 -22.96 -20.85 -11.92
CA HIS A 308 -21.97 -20.89 -12.98
C HIS A 308 -22.69 -20.66 -14.32
N LYS A 309 -22.84 -19.39 -14.71
CA LYS A 309 -23.25 -19.04 -16.07
C LYS A 309 -22.02 -19.25 -16.96
N GLY A 310 -21.98 -20.36 -17.72
CA GLY A 310 -21.05 -20.63 -18.82
C GLY A 310 -19.55 -20.41 -18.57
N HIS A 311 -18.76 -21.48 -18.49
CA HIS A 311 -17.31 -21.44 -18.29
C HIS A 311 -16.53 -21.32 -19.63
N GLY A 312 -16.96 -20.43 -20.51
CA GLY A 312 -16.33 -20.23 -21.84
C GLY A 312 -15.12 -19.29 -21.79
N GLY A 313 -14.30 -19.30 -22.84
CA GLY A 313 -13.26 -18.29 -23.06
C GLY A 313 -13.86 -16.88 -23.23
N ILE A 314 -13.05 -15.85 -23.00
CA ILE A 314 -13.46 -14.44 -23.16
C ILE A 314 -12.56 -13.78 -24.20
N ILE A 315 -13.17 -13.07 -25.15
CA ILE A 315 -12.47 -12.24 -26.14
C ILE A 315 -12.88 -10.81 -25.90
N VAL A 316 -11.91 -9.92 -25.74
CA VAL A 316 -12.13 -8.47 -25.60
C VAL A 316 -11.56 -7.79 -26.84
N CYS A 317 -12.40 -7.09 -27.57
CA CYS A 317 -11.96 -6.18 -28.64
C CYS A 317 -11.86 -4.77 -28.06
N LEU A 318 -10.66 -4.21 -28.05
CA LEU A 318 -10.35 -2.90 -27.48
C LEU A 318 -10.05 -1.90 -28.60
N ASP A 319 -10.85 -0.84 -28.65
CA ASP A 319 -10.65 0.29 -29.58
C ASP A 319 -9.48 1.16 -29.10
N GLU A 320 -8.50 1.33 -29.98
CA GLU A 320 -7.31 2.16 -29.81
C GLU A 320 -7.24 3.23 -30.92
N SER A 321 -8.39 3.80 -31.25
CA SER A 321 -8.44 4.98 -32.12
C SER A 321 -7.97 6.23 -31.37
N GLY A 322 -7.43 7.20 -32.10
CA GLY A 322 -6.91 8.45 -31.51
C GLY A 322 -7.96 9.25 -30.72
N SER A 323 -9.26 8.99 -30.93
CA SER A 323 -10.36 9.62 -30.17
C SER A 323 -10.48 9.13 -28.72
N THR A 324 -9.90 7.97 -28.41
CA THR A 324 -9.92 7.35 -27.06
C THR A 324 -8.70 7.72 -26.21
N LYS A 325 -7.73 8.43 -26.79
CA LYS A 325 -6.44 8.77 -26.16
C LYS A 325 -6.63 9.49 -24.81
N GLY A 326 -5.85 9.09 -23.81
CA GLY A 326 -5.94 9.59 -22.45
C GLY A 326 -6.73 8.64 -21.53
N GLU A 327 -7.53 9.20 -20.63
CA GLU A 327 -8.18 8.45 -19.53
C GLU A 327 -9.09 7.31 -20.02
N ASN A 328 -9.75 7.47 -21.18
CA ASN A 328 -10.62 6.44 -21.73
C ASN A 328 -9.84 5.19 -22.20
N ALA A 329 -8.73 5.40 -22.89
CA ALA A 329 -7.83 4.31 -23.29
C ALA A 329 -7.21 3.61 -22.07
N GLU A 330 -6.76 4.39 -21.08
CA GLU A 330 -6.20 3.87 -19.83
C GLU A 330 -7.24 3.01 -19.07
N TRP A 331 -8.47 3.49 -18.97
CA TRP A 331 -9.55 2.78 -18.29
C TRP A 331 -9.99 1.54 -19.05
N GLY A 332 -10.16 1.63 -20.37
CA GLY A 332 -10.55 0.51 -21.23
C GLY A 332 -9.51 -0.62 -21.18
N LYS A 333 -8.22 -0.26 -21.24
CA LYS A 333 -7.12 -1.21 -21.10
C LYS A 333 -7.08 -1.84 -19.70
N ALA A 334 -7.20 -1.02 -18.65
CA ALA A 334 -7.24 -1.52 -17.29
C ALA A 334 -8.40 -2.49 -17.05
N LEU A 335 -9.58 -2.19 -17.60
CA LEU A 335 -10.73 -3.09 -17.53
C LEU A 335 -10.46 -4.41 -18.25
N ALA A 336 -9.90 -4.37 -19.47
CA ALA A 336 -9.55 -5.56 -20.22
C ALA A 336 -8.56 -6.45 -19.44
N LEU A 337 -7.53 -5.86 -18.84
CA LEU A 337 -6.54 -6.57 -18.02
C LEU A 337 -7.11 -7.05 -16.67
N ALA A 338 -8.11 -6.37 -16.10
CA ALA A 338 -8.81 -6.85 -14.90
C ALA A 338 -9.70 -8.06 -15.19
N VAL A 339 -10.34 -8.09 -16.37
CA VAL A 339 -11.05 -9.28 -16.87
C VAL A 339 -10.06 -10.42 -17.12
N GLN A 340 -8.90 -10.12 -17.71
CA GLN A 340 -7.82 -11.08 -17.88
C GLN A 340 -7.37 -11.67 -16.53
N ASP A 341 -7.14 -10.85 -15.50
CA ASP A 341 -6.78 -11.30 -14.15
C ASP A 341 -7.84 -12.27 -13.59
N SER A 342 -9.12 -11.94 -13.77
CA SER A 342 -10.22 -12.81 -13.35
C SER A 342 -10.23 -14.15 -14.11
N CYS A 343 -10.01 -14.11 -15.43
CA CYS A 343 -9.91 -15.31 -16.27
C CYS A 343 -8.73 -16.20 -15.84
N ALA A 344 -7.58 -15.60 -15.54
CA ALA A 344 -6.39 -16.31 -15.09
C ALA A 344 -6.64 -17.10 -13.80
N HIS A 345 -7.32 -16.49 -12.83
CA HIS A 345 -7.69 -17.14 -11.57
C HIS A 345 -8.73 -18.26 -11.76
N GLU A 346 -9.62 -18.13 -12.74
CA GLU A 346 -10.63 -19.14 -13.08
C GLU A 346 -10.09 -20.23 -14.04
N GLY A 347 -8.84 -20.13 -14.50
CA GLY A 347 -8.28 -21.05 -15.50
C GLY A 347 -8.98 -20.95 -16.86
N ARG A 348 -9.48 -19.77 -17.22
CA ARG A 348 -10.20 -19.50 -18.47
C ARG A 348 -9.27 -18.92 -19.53
N LYS A 349 -9.55 -19.25 -20.78
CA LYS A 349 -8.87 -18.70 -21.96
C LYS A 349 -9.30 -17.24 -22.15
N PHE A 350 -8.35 -16.35 -22.40
CA PHE A 350 -8.61 -14.94 -22.64
C PHE A 350 -7.83 -14.46 -23.88
N ALA A 351 -8.45 -13.63 -24.71
CA ALA A 351 -7.78 -12.97 -25.82
C ALA A 351 -8.12 -11.47 -25.83
N LEU A 352 -7.09 -10.65 -26.07
CA LEU A 352 -7.21 -9.22 -26.24
C LEU A 352 -6.91 -8.88 -27.70
N VAL A 353 -7.90 -8.31 -28.38
CA VAL A 353 -7.81 -7.84 -29.76
C VAL A 353 -7.74 -6.32 -29.73
N HIS A 354 -6.54 -5.79 -29.97
CA HIS A 354 -6.27 -4.38 -30.14
C HIS A 354 -6.61 -3.97 -31.57
N PHE A 355 -7.43 -2.94 -31.78
CA PHE A 355 -7.74 -2.47 -33.13
C PHE A 355 -7.83 -0.95 -33.21
N SER A 356 -7.57 -0.41 -34.41
CA SER A 356 -7.81 1.01 -34.72
C SER A 356 -8.26 1.16 -36.17
N GLY A 357 -7.44 1.72 -37.07
CA GLY A 357 -7.77 1.88 -38.49
C GLY A 357 -7.76 0.56 -39.26
N ALA A 358 -8.17 0.62 -40.53
CA ALA A 358 -8.22 -0.54 -41.41
C ALA A 358 -6.87 -1.28 -41.48
N GLY A 359 -6.87 -2.56 -41.12
CA GLY A 359 -5.67 -3.41 -41.09
C GLY A 359 -4.75 -3.22 -39.88
N GLN A 360 -5.06 -2.31 -38.95
CA GLN A 360 -4.31 -2.13 -37.70
C GLN A 360 -4.94 -3.00 -36.62
N ILE A 361 -4.48 -4.25 -36.55
CA ILE A 361 -4.92 -5.24 -35.56
C ILE A 361 -3.72 -5.92 -34.89
N ARG A 362 -3.80 -6.10 -33.58
CA ARG A 362 -2.89 -6.94 -32.80
C ARG A 362 -3.72 -7.83 -31.89
N THR A 363 -3.34 -9.10 -31.77
CA THR A 363 -4.06 -10.07 -30.94
C THR A 363 -3.09 -10.69 -29.94
N ASP A 364 -3.32 -10.43 -28.66
CA ASP A 364 -2.57 -11.03 -27.56
C ASP A 364 -3.41 -12.14 -26.92
N ARG A 365 -2.92 -13.37 -26.95
CA ARG A 365 -3.61 -14.57 -26.45
C ARG A 365 -3.04 -14.97 -25.10
N PHE A 366 -3.91 -15.00 -24.09
CA PHE A 366 -3.56 -15.33 -22.71
C PHE A 366 -4.19 -16.68 -22.36
N LEU A 367 -3.52 -17.76 -22.76
CA LEU A 367 -3.91 -19.13 -22.44
C LEU A 367 -3.39 -19.51 -21.04
N PRO A 368 -4.17 -20.22 -20.21
CA PRO A 368 -3.75 -20.59 -18.86
C PRO A 368 -2.38 -21.30 -18.86
N GLY A 369 -1.41 -20.73 -18.16
CA GLY A 369 -0.05 -21.28 -18.02
C GLY A 369 0.90 -21.04 -19.20
N GLN A 370 0.50 -20.27 -20.22
CA GLN A 370 1.32 -20.05 -21.43
C GLN A 370 1.77 -18.59 -21.64
N TYR A 371 1.53 -17.70 -20.69
CA TYR A 371 1.93 -16.29 -20.77
C TYR A 371 2.64 -15.84 -19.49
N THR A 372 3.42 -14.78 -19.61
CA THR A 372 4.21 -14.16 -18.55
C THR A 372 3.69 -12.76 -18.18
N SER A 373 4.17 -12.20 -17.07
CA SER A 373 3.90 -10.79 -16.71
C SER A 373 4.43 -9.81 -17.76
N ALA A 374 5.50 -10.17 -18.48
CA ALA A 374 6.04 -9.37 -19.57
C ALA A 374 5.09 -9.28 -20.78
N ASP A 375 4.33 -10.35 -21.07
CA ASP A 375 3.33 -10.35 -22.15
C ASP A 375 2.15 -9.42 -21.81
N LEU A 376 1.69 -9.45 -20.54
CA LEU A 376 0.68 -8.52 -20.04
C LEU A 376 1.15 -7.07 -20.13
N LEU A 377 2.42 -6.82 -19.77
CA LEU A 377 3.02 -5.50 -19.86
C LEU A 377 3.12 -5.03 -21.32
N SER A 378 3.53 -5.90 -22.24
CA SER A 378 3.59 -5.58 -23.68
C SER A 378 2.22 -5.23 -24.26
N ALA A 379 1.17 -5.96 -23.86
CA ALA A 379 -0.21 -5.67 -24.28
C ALA A 379 -0.74 -4.37 -23.67
N ALA A 380 -0.33 -4.05 -22.43
CA ALA A 380 -0.66 -2.80 -21.78
C ALA A 380 -0.01 -1.61 -22.52
N GLU A 381 1.29 -1.67 -22.78
CA GLU A 381 2.08 -0.62 -23.44
C GLU A 381 1.66 -0.34 -24.89
N HIS A 382 1.05 -1.33 -25.55
CA HIS A 382 0.60 -1.18 -26.92
C HIS A 382 -0.60 -0.24 -27.02
N PHE A 383 -0.51 0.74 -27.91
CA PHE A 383 -1.62 1.60 -28.27
C PHE A 383 -1.47 2.00 -29.74
N PHE A 384 -2.49 1.73 -30.54
CA PHE A 384 -2.61 2.34 -31.86
C PHE A 384 -3.06 3.82 -31.72
N ASP A 385 -2.66 4.71 -32.64
CA ASP A 385 -3.12 6.11 -32.69
C ASP A 385 -3.76 6.38 -34.05
N GLY A 386 -4.71 5.49 -34.41
CA GLY A 386 -5.28 5.38 -35.75
C GLY A 386 -6.72 5.87 -35.86
N GLY A 387 -7.35 5.50 -36.98
CA GLY A 387 -8.80 5.65 -37.17
C GLY A 387 -9.57 4.54 -36.43
N THR A 388 -10.79 4.22 -36.89
CA THR A 388 -11.61 3.16 -36.29
C THR A 388 -12.22 2.28 -37.38
N ASP A 389 -11.99 0.98 -37.28
CA ASP A 389 -12.59 -0.06 -38.09
C ASP A 389 -13.12 -1.18 -37.18
N PHE A 390 -14.44 -1.34 -37.15
CA PHE A 390 -15.11 -2.34 -36.31
C PHE A 390 -15.26 -3.71 -37.00
N GLU A 391 -15.09 -3.80 -38.32
CA GLU A 391 -15.30 -5.07 -39.03
C GLU A 391 -14.14 -6.04 -38.80
N THR A 392 -12.90 -5.54 -38.94
CA THR A 392 -11.67 -6.32 -38.76
C THR A 392 -11.58 -7.02 -37.39
N PRO A 393 -11.80 -6.35 -36.23
CA PRO A 393 -11.74 -7.01 -34.92
C PRO A 393 -12.86 -8.06 -34.70
N ILE A 394 -14.06 -7.85 -35.27
CA ILE A 394 -15.15 -8.83 -35.16
C ILE A 394 -14.82 -10.09 -35.97
N ARG A 395 -14.26 -9.93 -37.17
CA ARG A 395 -13.83 -11.05 -38.00
C ARG A 395 -12.73 -11.85 -37.31
N GLU A 396 -11.80 -11.16 -36.66
CA GLU A 396 -10.74 -11.80 -35.87
C GLU A 396 -11.31 -12.53 -34.65
N ALA A 397 -12.25 -11.92 -33.92
CA ALA A 397 -12.93 -12.60 -32.81
C ALA A 397 -13.65 -13.88 -33.27
N LEU A 398 -14.33 -13.85 -34.42
CA LEU A 398 -14.97 -15.03 -35.01
C LEU A 398 -13.94 -16.10 -35.42
N ARG A 399 -12.78 -15.70 -35.94
CA ARG A 399 -11.67 -16.62 -36.23
C ARG A 399 -11.20 -17.32 -34.95
N LEU A 400 -10.95 -16.55 -33.90
CA LEU A 400 -10.54 -17.07 -32.59
C LEU A 400 -11.59 -18.03 -32.02
N ILE A 401 -12.89 -17.74 -32.14
CA ILE A 401 -13.97 -18.64 -31.66
C ILE A 401 -13.98 -19.98 -32.39
N ASN A 402 -13.63 -20.01 -33.68
CA ASN A 402 -13.63 -21.22 -34.50
C ASN A 402 -12.35 -22.04 -34.39
N GLU A 403 -11.32 -21.54 -33.71
CA GLU A 403 -10.06 -22.27 -33.51
C GLU A 403 -10.16 -23.23 -32.33
N GLU A 404 -9.77 -24.49 -32.55
CA GLU A 404 -9.81 -25.54 -31.52
C GLU A 404 -8.92 -25.24 -30.30
N GLU A 405 -7.87 -24.44 -30.49
CA GLU A 405 -6.97 -24.02 -29.42
C GLU A 405 -7.59 -22.99 -28.46
N PHE A 406 -8.69 -22.31 -28.83
CA PHE A 406 -9.31 -21.25 -28.03
C PHE A 406 -10.64 -21.61 -27.34
#